data_AF-A0A7L9IZH3-F1
#
_entry.id   AF-A0A7L9IZH3-F1
#
_cell.length_a   1.000
_cell.length_b   1.000
_cell.length_c   1.000
_cell.angle_alpha   90.00
_cell.angle_beta   90.00
_cell.angle_gamma   90.00
#
_symmetry.space_group_name_H-M   'P 1'
#
loop_
_entity.id
_entity.type
_entity.pdbx_description
1 polymer ?
#
loop_
_entity_poly.entity_id
_entity_poly.type
_entity_poly.pdbx_seq_one_letter_code
_entity_poly.pdbx_strand_id
1 'polypeptide(L)'
;MSALGETAVGVGRASVMEAPRAPSRAGAVVLAASLVVTAITVAAAGVATLSLEDLKVVVDDPRRVPSALDTVNSLAGACLVAVLAAWVATAWWLVDLRRVADWAAPDYRHRRSDWWALAAWVVPIVNLWFPYQLVADNSRALGSRARTFWPWWIAWLLISTGTGFVSSPSSEEWTSARDVEVWVTGMQLNAALTVVGLALWWRIVRAATRAAEAAVARDSPSPGLSTGTTRWPRDGLRVDLA
;
A
#
# COMPACT_ATOMS: atom_id res chain seq x y z
N MET A 1 -21.57 -37.16 54.71
CA MET A 1 -20.72 -36.28 55.54
C MET A 1 -19.48 -35.94 54.75
N SER A 2 -19.25 -34.63 54.58
CA SER A 2 -18.08 -33.93 54.00
C SER A 2 -17.62 -34.29 52.59
N ALA A 3 -17.85 -33.44 51.59
CA ALA A 3 -17.26 -32.11 51.34
C ALA A 3 -15.98 -32.24 50.47
N LEU A 4 -16.09 -31.85 49.20
CA LEU A 4 -15.61 -30.56 48.65
C LEU A 4 -14.12 -30.61 48.31
N GLY A 5 -13.85 -30.46 47.01
CA GLY A 5 -12.51 -30.34 46.46
C GLY A 5 -12.54 -29.97 44.98
N GLU A 6 -13.36 -28.97 44.62
CA GLU A 6 -13.13 -28.20 43.41
C GLU A 6 -11.73 -27.57 43.47
N THR A 7 -10.88 -27.88 42.50
CA THR A 7 -9.91 -26.90 42.01
C THR A 7 -10.15 -26.72 40.53
N ALA A 8 -11.15 -25.88 40.30
CA ALA A 8 -11.30 -25.01 39.16
C ALA A 8 -9.95 -24.59 38.54
N VAL A 9 -9.93 -24.68 37.21
CA VAL A 9 -9.47 -23.59 36.36
C VAL A 9 -7.98 -23.29 36.52
N GLY A 10 -7.19 -24.06 35.77
CA GLY A 10 -6.01 -23.50 35.12
C GLY A 10 -6.47 -22.34 34.25
N VAL A 11 -6.52 -21.15 34.85
CA VAL A 11 -6.65 -19.87 34.17
C VAL A 11 -5.49 -19.85 33.19
N GLY A 12 -5.78 -20.25 31.95
CA GLY A 12 -4.94 -19.94 30.81
C GLY A 12 -4.66 -18.46 30.95
N ARG A 13 -3.38 -18.12 31.15
CA ARG A 13 -2.91 -16.74 31.05
C ARG A 13 -3.57 -16.20 29.78
N ALA A 14 -4.59 -15.36 29.95
CA ALA A 14 -4.96 -14.43 28.90
C ALA A 14 -3.64 -13.69 28.68
N SER A 15 -2.89 -14.10 27.66
CA SER A 15 -1.78 -13.32 27.17
C SER A 15 -2.42 -11.97 26.92
N VAL A 16 -2.15 -11.01 27.80
CA VAL A 16 -2.44 -9.61 27.53
C VAL A 16 -1.63 -9.35 26.27
N MET A 17 -2.29 -9.47 25.11
CA MET A 17 -1.63 -9.23 23.84
C MET A 17 -1.27 -7.76 23.88
N GLU A 18 0.02 -7.51 24.09
CA GLU A 18 0.57 -6.16 24.10
C GLU A 18 0.14 -5.46 22.81
N ALA A 19 -0.42 -4.26 22.96
CA ALA A 19 -0.97 -3.54 21.82
C ALA A 19 0.14 -3.32 20.77
N PRO A 20 -0.06 -3.75 19.52
CA PRO A 20 0.95 -3.59 18.48
C PRO A 20 1.19 -2.10 18.19
N ARG A 21 2.43 -1.77 17.80
CA ARG A 21 2.78 -0.40 17.44
C ARG A 21 2.01 0.04 16.19
N ALA A 22 1.47 1.26 16.20
CA ALA A 22 0.80 1.81 15.03
C ALA A 22 1.78 1.94 13.83
N PRO A 23 1.34 1.62 12.60
CA PRO A 23 2.18 1.57 11.39
C PRO A 23 2.52 2.96 10.81
N SER A 24 2.73 3.98 11.65
CA SER A 24 2.93 5.37 11.21
C SER A 24 4.23 5.55 10.40
N ARG A 25 5.33 4.93 10.86
CA ARG A 25 6.62 4.94 10.15
C ARG A 25 6.55 4.19 8.83
N ALA A 26 5.97 2.99 8.83
CA ALA A 26 5.81 2.19 7.61
C ALA A 26 4.94 2.93 6.58
N GLY A 27 3.83 3.54 7.01
CA GLY A 27 2.99 4.37 6.15
C GLY A 27 3.74 5.57 5.57
N ALA A 28 4.56 6.26 6.36
CA ALA A 28 5.38 7.38 5.88
C ALA A 28 6.42 6.93 4.83
N VAL A 29 7.08 5.78 5.05
CA VAL A 29 8.05 5.20 4.10
C VAL A 29 7.37 4.84 2.78
N VAL A 30 6.19 4.23 2.81
CA VAL A 30 5.40 3.92 1.59
C VAL A 30 5.10 5.17 0.78
N LEU A 31 4.66 6.24 1.44
CA LEU A 31 4.35 7.51 0.79
C LEU A 31 5.60 8.18 0.21
N ALA A 32 6.71 8.18 0.95
CA ALA A 32 7.97 8.72 0.47
C ALA A 32 8.49 7.96 -0.76
N ALA A 33 8.46 6.62 -0.72
CA ALA A 33 8.87 5.79 -1.85
C ALA A 33 7.99 6.01 -3.08
N SER A 34 6.67 6.11 -2.89
CA SER A 34 5.71 6.39 -3.97
C SER A 34 5.90 7.78 -4.58
N LEU A 35 6.29 8.76 -3.76
CA LEU A 35 6.62 10.11 -4.22
C LEU A 35 7.90 10.10 -5.07
N VAL A 36 8.93 9.38 -4.64
CA VAL A 36 10.19 9.23 -5.40
C VAL A 36 9.93 8.58 -6.77
N VAL A 37 9.17 7.48 -6.82
CA VAL A 37 8.77 6.85 -8.09
C VAL A 37 8.05 7.85 -8.99
N THR A 38 7.08 8.59 -8.45
CA THR A 38 6.33 9.59 -9.21
C THR A 38 7.24 10.70 -9.75
N ALA A 39 8.16 11.19 -8.93
CA ALA A 39 9.10 12.24 -9.32
C ALA A 39 10.02 11.78 -10.46
N ILE A 40 10.53 10.54 -10.39
CA ILE A 40 11.38 9.97 -11.45
C ILE A 40 10.58 9.82 -12.75
N THR A 41 9.35 9.29 -12.69
CA THR A 41 8.50 9.12 -13.89
C THR A 41 8.18 10.47 -14.55
N VAL A 42 7.84 11.49 -13.75
CA VAL A 42 7.58 12.85 -14.27
C VAL A 42 8.84 13.48 -14.85
N ALA A 43 10.00 13.30 -14.20
CA ALA A 43 11.27 13.79 -14.72
C ALA A 43 11.63 13.13 -16.05
N ALA A 44 11.47 11.80 -16.17
CA ALA A 44 11.73 11.07 -17.40
C ALA A 44 10.84 11.55 -18.55
N ALA A 45 9.53 11.72 -18.30
CA ALA A 45 8.61 12.26 -19.30
C ALA A 45 8.95 13.71 -19.67
N GLY A 46 9.40 14.52 -18.71
CA GLY A 46 9.85 15.89 -18.93
C GLY A 46 11.08 15.95 -19.85
N VAL A 47 12.12 15.15 -19.57
CA VAL A 47 13.31 15.04 -20.42
C VAL A 47 12.93 14.60 -21.82
N ALA A 48 12.14 13.54 -21.96
CA ALA A 48 11.71 13.03 -23.26
C ALA A 48 10.91 14.07 -24.07
N THR A 49 10.07 14.85 -23.40
CA THR A 49 9.25 15.90 -24.03
C THR A 49 10.10 17.08 -24.49
N LEU A 50 11.02 17.55 -23.64
CA LEU A 50 11.86 18.71 -23.94
C LEU A 50 12.94 18.40 -24.98
N SER A 51 13.35 17.14 -25.08
CA SER A 51 14.36 16.66 -26.02
C SER A 51 13.78 15.91 -27.22
N LEU A 52 12.49 16.12 -27.55
CA LEU A 52 11.81 15.39 -28.63
C LEU A 52 12.56 15.51 -29.97
N GLU A 53 13.01 16.70 -30.33
CA GLU A 53 13.73 16.92 -31.60
C GLU A 53 15.11 16.25 -31.59
N ASP A 54 15.82 16.25 -30.45
CA ASP A 54 17.09 15.54 -30.30
C ASP A 54 16.91 14.01 -30.38
N LEU A 55 15.80 13.49 -29.86
CA LEU A 55 15.48 12.07 -29.89
C LEU A 55 15.17 11.58 -31.32
N LYS A 56 14.59 12.43 -32.17
CA LYS A 56 14.32 12.10 -33.58
C LYS A 56 15.59 11.82 -34.38
N VAL A 57 16.75 12.36 -33.96
CA VAL A 57 18.07 12.10 -34.60
C VAL A 57 18.42 10.61 -34.63
N VAL A 58 17.92 9.82 -33.67
CA VAL A 58 18.12 8.36 -33.63
C VAL A 58 17.55 7.67 -34.87
N VAL A 59 16.49 8.21 -35.46
CA VAL A 59 15.87 7.66 -36.67
C VAL A 59 16.79 7.85 -37.88
N ASP A 60 17.47 8.99 -37.95
CA ASP A 60 18.38 9.32 -39.06
C ASP A 60 19.75 8.64 -38.92
N ASP A 61 20.25 8.51 -37.69
CA ASP A 61 21.51 7.83 -37.36
C ASP A 61 21.37 6.97 -36.09
N PRO A 62 20.98 5.68 -36.22
CA PRO A 62 20.77 4.79 -35.07
C PRO A 62 22.03 4.54 -34.22
N ARG A 63 23.23 4.82 -34.75
CA ARG A 63 24.50 4.67 -34.01
C ARG A 63 24.76 5.86 -33.10
N ARG A 64 24.09 6.98 -33.33
CA ARG A 64 24.19 8.18 -32.50
C ARG A 64 23.11 8.13 -31.43
N VAL A 65 23.51 7.79 -30.21
CA VAL A 65 22.64 7.85 -29.03
C VAL A 65 22.65 9.27 -28.46
N PRO A 66 21.52 10.00 -28.46
CA PRO A 66 21.43 11.31 -27.82
C PRO A 66 21.54 11.15 -26.30
N SER A 67 22.20 12.11 -25.64
CA SER A 67 22.31 12.15 -24.18
C SER A 67 20.96 12.14 -23.46
N ALA A 68 19.91 12.66 -24.11
CA ALA A 68 18.54 12.62 -23.61
C ALA A 68 18.01 11.18 -23.48
N LEU A 69 18.32 10.31 -24.45
CA LEU A 69 17.92 8.90 -24.41
C LEU A 69 18.64 8.16 -23.28
N ASP A 70 19.95 8.39 -23.12
CA ASP A 70 20.73 7.83 -22.01
C ASP A 70 20.22 8.30 -20.64
N THR A 71 19.82 9.57 -20.55
CA THR A 71 19.23 10.14 -19.33
C THR A 71 17.89 9.48 -19.00
N VAL A 72 17.00 9.30 -19.99
CA VAL A 72 15.72 8.60 -19.80
C VAL A 72 15.95 7.14 -19.41
N ASN A 73 16.89 6.43 -20.04
CA ASN A 73 17.24 5.06 -19.70
C ASN A 73 17.78 4.95 -18.26
N SER A 74 18.63 5.90 -17.85
CA SER A 74 19.15 5.95 -16.48
C SER A 74 18.05 6.21 -15.46
N LEU A 75 17.12 7.12 -15.77
CA LEU A 75 15.94 7.38 -14.94
C LEU A 75 15.02 6.15 -14.87
N ALA A 76 14.84 5.41 -15.96
CA ALA A 76 14.07 4.16 -15.96
C ALA A 76 14.71 3.10 -15.06
N GLY A 77 16.04 2.94 -15.11
CA GLY A 77 16.78 2.07 -14.19
C GLY A 77 16.63 2.48 -12.73
N ALA A 78 16.75 3.78 -12.43
CA ALA A 78 16.50 4.32 -11.09
C ALA A 78 15.04 4.11 -10.64
N CYS A 79 14.08 4.25 -11.57
CA CYS A 79 12.67 4.02 -11.31
C CYS A 79 12.41 2.56 -10.92
N LEU A 80 13.03 1.60 -11.60
CA LEU A 80 12.91 0.18 -11.25
C LEU A 80 13.34 -0.09 -9.80
N VAL A 81 14.49 0.44 -9.39
CA VAL A 81 14.97 0.32 -8.00
C VAL A 81 14.01 0.99 -7.02
N ALA A 82 13.50 2.18 -7.35
CA ALA A 82 12.53 2.89 -6.52
C ALA A 82 11.20 2.14 -6.39
N VAL A 83 10.71 1.51 -7.46
CA VAL A 83 9.50 0.67 -7.46
C VAL A 83 9.71 -0.56 -6.58
N LEU A 84 10.86 -1.23 -6.64
CA LEU A 84 11.18 -2.35 -5.75
C LEU A 84 11.20 -1.92 -4.28
N ALA A 85 11.78 -0.76 -3.97
CA ALA A 85 11.76 -0.21 -2.61
C ALA A 85 10.32 0.13 -2.15
N ALA A 86 9.51 0.74 -3.02
CA ALA A 86 8.11 1.04 -2.74
C ALA A 86 7.28 -0.23 -2.53
N TRP A 87 7.59 -1.28 -3.27
CA TRP A 87 6.96 -2.59 -3.15
C TRP A 87 7.25 -3.23 -1.77
N VAL A 88 8.52 -3.31 -1.38
CA VAL A 88 8.91 -3.83 -0.05
C VAL A 88 8.29 -3.02 1.07
N ALA A 89 8.33 -1.68 0.96
CA ALA A 89 7.69 -0.80 1.93
C ALA A 89 6.18 -1.06 2.04
N THR A 90 5.50 -1.28 0.91
CA THR A 90 4.05 -1.55 0.87
C THR A 90 3.73 -2.91 1.49
N ALA A 91 4.51 -3.94 1.18
CA ALA A 91 4.34 -5.26 1.78
C ALA A 91 4.52 -5.20 3.31
N TRP A 92 5.56 -4.52 3.79
CA TRP A 92 5.79 -4.33 5.21
C TRP A 92 4.65 -3.55 5.88
N TRP A 93 4.21 -2.43 5.29
CA TRP A 93 3.08 -1.66 5.80
C TRP A 93 1.78 -2.48 5.86
N LEU A 94 1.52 -3.34 4.88
CA LEU A 94 0.34 -4.24 4.91
C LEU A 94 0.42 -5.28 6.03
N VAL A 95 1.60 -5.85 6.29
CA VAL A 95 1.81 -6.78 7.41
C VAL A 95 1.57 -6.08 8.75
N ASP A 96 2.10 -4.87 8.93
CA ASP A 96 1.90 -4.12 10.17
C ASP A 96 0.44 -3.66 10.35
N LEU A 97 -0.23 -3.25 9.26
CA LEU A 97 -1.67 -2.98 9.28
C LEU A 97 -2.48 -4.18 9.72
N ARG A 98 -2.14 -5.36 9.20
CA ARG A 98 -2.85 -6.59 9.53
C ARG A 98 -2.66 -6.98 10.99
N ARG A 99 -1.45 -6.84 11.55
CA ARG A 99 -1.21 -7.08 12.98
C ARG A 99 -2.11 -6.22 13.86
N VAL A 100 -2.30 -4.95 13.50
CA VAL A 100 -3.23 -4.06 14.22
C VAL A 100 -4.68 -4.48 13.99
N ALA A 101 -5.05 -4.91 12.78
CA ALA A 101 -6.40 -5.38 12.47
C ALA A 101 -6.78 -6.66 13.24
N ASP A 102 -5.89 -7.65 13.27
CA ASP A 102 -6.08 -8.90 14.01
C ASP A 102 -6.18 -8.66 15.53
N TRP A 103 -5.46 -7.67 16.06
CA TRP A 103 -5.57 -7.25 17.46
C TRP A 103 -6.87 -6.49 17.75
N ALA A 104 -7.26 -5.53 16.89
CA ALA A 104 -8.42 -4.67 17.11
C ALA A 104 -9.77 -5.34 16.78
N ALA A 105 -9.77 -6.32 15.87
CA ALA A 105 -10.95 -7.03 15.40
C ALA A 105 -10.64 -8.53 15.19
N PRO A 106 -10.41 -9.29 16.27
CA PRO A 106 -10.00 -10.70 16.19
C PRO A 106 -11.04 -11.60 15.50
N ASP A 107 -12.31 -11.19 15.47
CA ASP A 107 -13.39 -11.91 14.78
C ASP A 107 -13.40 -11.68 13.26
N TYR A 108 -12.60 -10.75 12.74
CA TYR A 108 -12.55 -10.45 11.31
C TYR A 108 -11.77 -11.53 10.55
N ARG A 109 -12.46 -12.29 9.69
CA ARG A 109 -11.82 -13.30 8.85
C ARG A 109 -11.16 -12.67 7.62
N HIS A 110 -9.84 -12.51 7.69
CA HIS A 110 -9.01 -12.19 6.53
C HIS A 110 -9.05 -13.32 5.48
N ARG A 111 -9.26 -12.97 4.21
CA ARG A 111 -9.39 -13.95 3.11
C ARG A 111 -8.07 -14.65 2.76
N ARG A 112 -6.92 -14.07 3.10
CA ARG A 112 -5.59 -14.50 2.64
C ARG A 112 -4.57 -14.48 3.78
N SER A 113 -3.48 -15.25 3.64
CA SER A 113 -2.32 -15.25 4.55
C SER A 113 -1.39 -14.06 4.32
N ASP A 114 -0.59 -13.68 5.32
CA ASP A 114 0.36 -12.55 5.30
C ASP A 114 1.38 -12.64 4.18
N TRP A 115 1.78 -13.87 3.82
CA TRP A 115 2.72 -14.10 2.73
C TRP A 115 2.25 -13.50 1.39
N TRP A 116 0.93 -13.40 1.19
CA TRP A 116 0.37 -12.80 -0.01
C TRP A 116 0.60 -11.28 -0.09
N ALA A 117 0.92 -10.60 1.01
CA ALA A 117 1.30 -9.17 0.98
C ALA A 117 2.52 -8.93 0.08
N LEU A 118 3.40 -9.91 -0.04
CA LEU A 118 4.55 -9.90 -0.94
C LEU A 118 4.24 -10.62 -2.26
N ALA A 119 3.80 -11.88 -2.18
CA ALA A 119 3.65 -12.76 -3.34
C ALA A 119 2.59 -12.27 -4.36
N ALA A 120 1.58 -11.51 -3.90
CA ALA A 120 0.51 -11.04 -4.78
C ALA A 120 1.01 -10.10 -5.89
N TRP A 121 2.14 -9.44 -5.70
CA TRP A 121 2.66 -8.46 -6.65
C TRP A 121 3.62 -9.06 -7.68
N VAL A 122 4.19 -10.24 -7.38
CA VAL A 122 5.19 -10.91 -8.24
C VAL A 122 4.51 -11.88 -9.20
N VAL A 123 3.50 -12.61 -8.72
CA VAL A 123 2.82 -13.64 -9.51
C VAL A 123 1.87 -12.96 -10.51
N PRO A 124 2.13 -12.99 -11.83
CA PRO A 124 1.44 -12.12 -12.80
C PRO A 124 -0.08 -12.27 -12.80
N ILE A 125 -0.56 -13.51 -12.76
CA ILE A 125 -1.99 -13.83 -12.76
C ILE A 125 -2.66 -13.26 -11.50
N VAL A 126 -2.02 -13.43 -10.35
CA VAL A 126 -2.52 -13.04 -9.03
C VAL A 126 -2.49 -11.51 -8.86
N ASN A 127 -1.49 -10.87 -9.45
CA ASN A 127 -1.28 -9.42 -9.43
C ASN A 127 -2.45 -8.65 -10.05
N LEU A 128 -3.31 -9.29 -10.83
CA LEU A 128 -4.49 -8.66 -11.41
C LEU A 128 -5.61 -8.35 -10.39
N TRP A 129 -5.63 -8.99 -9.22
CA TRP A 129 -6.70 -8.74 -8.24
C TRP A 129 -6.35 -8.96 -6.77
N PHE A 130 -5.29 -9.70 -6.42
CA PHE A 130 -4.95 -9.93 -5.02
C PHE A 130 -4.46 -8.66 -4.30
N PRO A 131 -3.62 -7.79 -4.89
CA PRO A 131 -3.20 -6.58 -4.21
C PRO A 131 -4.38 -5.68 -3.82
N TYR A 132 -5.35 -5.56 -4.73
CA TYR A 132 -6.63 -4.90 -4.46
C TYR A 132 -7.35 -5.52 -3.25
N GLN A 133 -7.48 -6.85 -3.22
CA GLN A 133 -8.16 -7.55 -2.12
C GLN A 133 -7.44 -7.32 -0.79
N LEU A 134 -6.11 -7.43 -0.76
CA LEU A 134 -5.31 -7.23 0.44
C LEU A 134 -5.44 -5.82 1.01
N VAL A 135 -5.34 -4.79 0.18
CA VAL A 135 -5.48 -3.39 0.62
C VAL A 135 -6.91 -3.13 1.12
N ALA A 136 -7.91 -3.60 0.38
CA ALA A 136 -9.31 -3.35 0.73
C ALA A 136 -9.74 -4.09 2.00
N ASP A 137 -9.30 -5.34 2.19
CA ASP A 137 -9.66 -6.14 3.37
C ASP A 137 -9.01 -5.57 4.64
N ASN A 138 -7.70 -5.29 4.63
CA ASN A 138 -7.01 -4.69 5.78
C ASN A 138 -7.58 -3.30 6.14
N SER A 139 -7.88 -2.48 5.13
CA SER A 139 -8.47 -1.16 5.34
C SER A 139 -9.89 -1.25 5.90
N ARG A 140 -10.69 -2.25 5.50
CA ARG A 140 -12.06 -2.45 6.00
C ARG A 140 -12.09 -3.03 7.41
N ALA A 141 -11.18 -3.94 7.74
CA ALA A 141 -11.05 -4.51 9.08
C ALA A 141 -10.87 -3.42 10.15
N LEU A 142 -10.14 -2.36 9.81
CA LEU A 142 -9.90 -1.21 10.68
C LEU A 142 -10.97 -0.10 10.61
N GLY A 143 -12.03 -0.28 9.81
CA GLY A 143 -13.09 0.71 9.66
C GLY A 143 -12.67 2.00 8.94
N SER A 144 -11.67 1.93 8.06
CA SER A 144 -11.22 3.08 7.26
C SER A 144 -12.36 3.65 6.40
N ARG A 145 -12.41 4.99 6.29
CA ARG A 145 -13.43 5.73 5.51
C ARG A 145 -13.20 5.70 4.00
N ALA A 146 -12.18 4.99 3.50
CA ALA A 146 -11.96 4.85 2.06
C ALA A 146 -13.10 4.01 1.43
N ARG A 147 -14.05 4.69 0.76
CA ARG A 147 -15.26 4.04 0.23
C ARG A 147 -15.00 3.14 -0.98
N THR A 148 -14.04 3.51 -1.83
CA THR A 148 -13.78 2.82 -3.10
C THR A 148 -12.29 2.76 -3.41
N PHE A 149 -11.78 1.56 -3.72
CA PHE A 149 -10.39 1.31 -4.10
C PHE A 149 -10.22 1.10 -5.61
N TRP A 150 -11.33 0.97 -6.35
CA TRP A 150 -11.35 0.73 -7.80
C TRP A 150 -10.63 1.81 -8.63
N PRO A 151 -10.83 3.12 -8.40
CA PRO A 151 -10.12 4.13 -9.17
C PRO A 151 -8.59 4.01 -9.06
N TRP A 152 -8.09 3.70 -7.86
CA TRP A 152 -6.65 3.46 -7.64
C TRP A 152 -6.19 2.20 -8.39
N TRP A 153 -6.96 1.13 -8.29
CA TRP A 153 -6.62 -0.14 -8.92
C TRP A 153 -6.60 -0.05 -10.45
N ILE A 154 -7.59 0.61 -11.04
CA ILE A 154 -7.65 0.85 -12.48
C ILE A 154 -6.48 1.72 -12.92
N ALA A 155 -6.15 2.79 -12.18
CA ALA A 155 -4.98 3.61 -12.48
C ALA A 155 -3.69 2.77 -12.43
N TRP A 156 -3.52 1.93 -11.40
CA TRP A 156 -2.37 1.04 -11.29
C TRP A 156 -2.28 0.02 -12.44
N LEU A 157 -3.41 -0.57 -12.83
CA LEU A 157 -3.46 -1.47 -13.99
C LEU A 157 -3.08 -0.73 -15.27
N LEU A 158 -3.63 0.46 -15.52
CA LEU A 158 -3.29 1.27 -16.70
C LEU A 158 -1.81 1.66 -16.73
N ILE A 159 -1.21 1.98 -15.58
CA ILE A 159 0.23 2.25 -15.47
C ILE A 159 1.04 0.97 -15.77
N SER A 160 0.57 -0.19 -15.29
CA SER A 160 1.29 -1.45 -15.41
C SER A 160 1.15 -2.11 -16.79
N THR A 161 0.00 -1.95 -17.45
CA THR A 161 -0.30 -2.54 -18.77
C THR A 161 -0.19 -1.56 -19.92
N GLY A 162 -0.55 -0.30 -19.71
CA GLY A 162 -0.51 0.74 -20.74
C GLY A 162 0.88 1.32 -20.96
N THR A 163 1.76 1.20 -19.96
CA THR A 163 3.06 1.91 -19.92
C THR A 163 4.18 1.14 -19.20
N GLY A 164 3.88 0.01 -18.54
CA GLY A 164 4.77 -0.66 -17.58
C GLY A 164 6.01 -1.32 -18.17
N PHE A 165 6.02 -1.54 -19.47
CA PHE A 165 7.19 -1.78 -20.29
C PHE A 165 6.91 -1.14 -21.63
N VAL A 166 6.90 0.18 -21.69
CA VAL A 166 7.54 0.76 -22.86
C VAL A 166 8.98 0.28 -22.72
N SER A 167 9.25 -0.94 -23.23
CA SER A 167 10.59 -1.42 -23.55
C SER A 167 11.33 -0.17 -23.97
N SER A 168 12.49 0.16 -23.39
CA SER A 168 13.36 1.05 -24.14
C SER A 168 13.41 0.40 -25.52
N PRO A 169 12.76 0.97 -26.54
CA PRO A 169 13.00 0.45 -27.85
C PRO A 169 14.51 0.65 -27.96
N SER A 170 15.24 -0.44 -28.18
CA SER A 170 16.58 -0.27 -28.72
C SER A 170 16.43 0.74 -29.85
N SER A 171 17.34 1.71 -29.99
CA SER A 171 17.29 2.69 -31.07
C SER A 171 16.95 2.08 -32.44
N GLU A 172 17.27 0.80 -32.61
CA GLU A 172 16.92 -0.10 -33.71
C GLU A 172 15.42 -0.30 -34.01
N GLU A 173 14.50 -0.03 -33.08
CA GLU A 173 13.04 -0.23 -33.27
C GLU A 173 12.32 1.05 -33.72
N TRP A 174 12.96 2.22 -33.61
CA TRP A 174 12.42 3.49 -34.12
C TRP A 174 12.69 3.64 -35.61
N THR A 175 11.66 3.36 -36.41
CA THR A 175 11.74 3.43 -37.87
C THR A 175 11.30 4.77 -38.44
N SER A 176 10.65 5.60 -37.62
CA SER A 176 10.12 6.90 -38.04
C SER A 176 10.07 7.91 -36.89
N ALA A 177 10.07 9.20 -37.21
CA ALA A 177 9.88 10.27 -36.22
C ALA A 177 8.55 10.15 -35.47
N ARG A 178 7.53 9.55 -36.10
CA ARG A 178 6.23 9.27 -35.48
C ARG A 178 6.34 8.26 -34.34
N ASP A 179 7.23 7.27 -34.45
CA ASP A 179 7.44 6.27 -33.40
C ASP A 179 7.98 6.92 -32.12
N VAL A 180 8.92 7.87 -32.29
CA VAL A 180 9.44 8.70 -31.20
C VAL A 180 8.34 9.56 -30.58
N GLU A 181 7.51 10.23 -31.39
CA GLU A 181 6.40 11.05 -30.89
C GLU A 181 5.35 10.25 -30.12
N VAL A 182 4.99 9.06 -30.61
CA VAL A 182 4.07 8.14 -29.93
C VAL A 182 4.67 7.66 -28.60
N TRP A 183 5.96 7.34 -28.59
CA TRP A 183 6.69 6.95 -27.39
C TRP A 183 6.71 8.07 -26.33
N VAL A 184 7.07 9.30 -26.72
CA VAL A 184 7.05 10.48 -25.83
C VAL A 184 5.64 10.75 -25.31
N THR A 185 4.62 10.66 -26.17
CA THR A 185 3.21 10.81 -25.77
C THR A 185 2.81 9.75 -24.73
N GLY A 186 3.23 8.50 -24.93
CA GLY A 186 3.04 7.42 -23.97
C GLY A 186 3.66 7.71 -22.60
N MET A 187 4.88 8.28 -22.57
CA MET A 187 5.52 8.71 -21.33
C MET A 187 4.76 9.83 -20.62
N GLN A 188 4.25 10.82 -21.36
CA GLN A 188 3.45 11.90 -20.78
C GLN A 188 2.15 11.37 -20.15
N LEU A 189 1.45 10.47 -20.85
CA LEU A 189 0.25 9.82 -20.34
C LEU A 189 0.57 8.97 -19.09
N ASN A 190 1.69 8.24 -19.10
CA ASN A 190 2.16 7.49 -17.93
C ASN A 190 2.39 8.40 -16.71
N ALA A 191 3.08 9.52 -16.93
CA ALA A 191 3.39 10.48 -15.87
C ALA A 191 2.10 11.06 -15.26
N ALA A 192 1.14 11.45 -16.10
CA ALA A 192 -0.16 11.95 -15.65
C ALA A 192 -0.93 10.89 -14.84
N LEU A 193 -1.00 9.65 -15.33
CA LEU A 193 -1.63 8.54 -14.61
C LEU A 193 -0.93 8.24 -13.29
N THR A 194 0.40 8.29 -13.24
CA THR A 194 1.19 8.06 -12.03
C THR A 194 0.91 9.11 -10.96
N VAL A 195 0.79 10.39 -11.35
CA VAL A 195 0.41 11.47 -10.42
C VAL A 195 -0.99 11.26 -9.84
N VAL A 196 -1.96 10.87 -10.68
CA VAL A 196 -3.32 10.52 -10.23
C VAL A 196 -3.29 9.30 -9.31
N GLY A 197 -2.54 8.27 -9.68
CA GLY A 197 -2.32 7.06 -8.90
C GLY A 197 -1.74 7.36 -7.52
N LEU A 198 -0.73 8.23 -7.44
CA LEU A 198 -0.14 8.71 -6.20
C LEU A 198 -1.18 9.40 -5.31
N ALA A 199 -1.99 10.30 -5.86
CA ALA A 199 -3.00 11.01 -5.08
C ALA A 199 -4.04 10.05 -4.48
N LEU A 200 -4.48 9.06 -5.25
CA LEU A 200 -5.42 8.03 -4.78
C LEU A 200 -4.76 7.11 -3.74
N TRP A 201 -3.54 6.67 -3.99
CA TRP A 201 -2.76 5.84 -3.08
C TRP A 201 -2.50 6.55 -1.74
N TRP A 202 -2.13 7.83 -1.79
CA TRP A 202 -1.90 8.67 -0.63
C TRP A 202 -3.13 8.74 0.28
N ARG A 203 -4.32 8.90 -0.31
CA ARG A 203 -5.59 8.90 0.42
C ARG A 203 -5.84 7.56 1.10
N ILE A 204 -5.59 6.44 0.42
CA ILE A 204 -5.76 5.09 0.95
C ILE A 204 -4.81 4.85 2.14
N VAL A 205 -3.51 5.07 1.93
CA VAL A 205 -2.48 4.83 2.95
C VAL A 205 -2.71 5.69 4.18
N ARG A 206 -3.01 6.98 4.02
CA ARG A 206 -3.33 7.86 5.16
C ARG A 206 -4.60 7.46 5.88
N ALA A 207 -5.65 7.08 5.15
CA ALA A 207 -6.92 6.68 5.78
C ALA A 207 -6.76 5.39 6.59
N ALA A 208 -6.09 4.38 6.04
CA ALA A 208 -5.83 3.13 6.73
C ALA A 208 -4.86 3.29 7.92
N THR A 209 -3.78 4.07 7.76
CA THR A 209 -2.81 4.33 8.84
C THR A 209 -3.46 5.09 10.00
N ARG A 210 -4.27 6.11 9.72
CA ARG A 210 -5.03 6.83 10.75
C ARG A 210 -6.07 5.95 11.46
N ALA A 211 -6.69 5.02 10.73
CA ALA A 211 -7.62 4.07 11.32
C ALA A 211 -6.90 3.11 12.29
N ALA A 212 -5.70 2.64 11.92
CA ALA A 212 -4.85 1.85 12.80
C ALA A 212 -4.40 2.62 14.05
N GLU A 213 -3.94 3.86 13.88
CA GLU A 213 -3.57 4.74 15.00
C GLU A 213 -4.75 4.98 15.96
N ALA A 214 -5.95 5.23 15.41
CA ALA A 214 -7.14 5.41 16.21
C ALA A 214 -7.56 4.14 16.96
N ALA A 215 -7.36 2.96 16.37
CA ALA A 215 -7.65 1.69 17.03
C ALA A 215 -6.72 1.47 18.25
N VAL A 216 -5.41 1.69 18.08
CA VAL A 216 -4.42 1.57 19.17
C VAL A 216 -4.68 2.60 20.28
N ALA A 217 -5.05 3.84 19.91
CA ALA A 217 -5.28 4.91 20.89
C ALA A 217 -6.53 4.69 21.75
N ARG A 218 -7.57 4.02 21.23
CA ARG A 218 -8.82 3.75 21.98
C ARG A 218 -8.62 2.84 23.20
N ASP A 219 -7.64 1.94 23.14
CA ASP A 219 -7.39 0.94 24.19
C ASP A 219 -6.18 1.29 25.07
N SER A 220 -5.46 2.35 24.72
CA SER A 220 -4.41 2.89 25.59
C SER A 220 -5.06 3.46 26.86
N PRO A 221 -4.72 2.97 28.06
CA PRO A 221 -5.29 3.50 29.30
C PRO A 221 -4.95 5.00 29.38
N SER A 222 -5.97 5.85 29.46
CA SER A 222 -5.78 7.29 29.61
C SER A 222 -4.81 7.57 30.77
N PRO A 223 -3.65 8.22 30.54
CA PRO A 223 -2.73 8.59 31.61
C PRO A 223 -3.37 9.73 32.40
N GLY A 224 -4.26 9.40 33.34
CA GLY A 224 -4.92 10.41 34.18
C GLY A 224 -6.25 10.04 34.82
N LEU A 225 -6.84 8.86 34.55
CA LEU A 225 -8.03 8.42 35.27
C LEU A 225 -7.81 7.05 35.90
N SER A 226 -7.13 7.06 37.04
CA SER A 226 -7.37 6.08 38.09
C SER A 226 -8.78 6.28 38.65
N THR A 227 -9.82 6.04 37.84
CA THR A 227 -11.17 5.86 38.38
C THR A 227 -11.20 4.46 38.97
N GLY A 228 -11.07 4.42 40.30
CA GLY A 228 -11.26 3.22 41.09
C GLY A 228 -12.48 2.46 40.62
N THR A 229 -12.24 1.22 40.22
CA THR A 229 -13.25 0.18 40.05
C THR A 229 -14.07 0.03 41.31
N THR A 230 -15.25 0.65 41.37
CA THR A 230 -16.40 0.05 42.04
C THR A 230 -17.24 -0.64 40.98
N ARG A 231 -16.88 -1.90 40.72
CA ARG A 231 -17.69 -2.85 39.97
C ARG A 231 -18.96 -3.10 40.80
N TRP A 232 -20.07 -2.47 40.44
CA TRP A 232 -21.37 -2.69 41.08
C TRP A 232 -21.78 -4.17 40.94
N PRO A 233 -22.12 -4.89 42.03
CA PRO A 233 -22.66 -6.24 41.94
C PRO A 233 -24.04 -6.21 41.27
N ARG A 234 -24.19 -6.95 40.16
CA ARG A 234 -25.51 -7.31 39.61
C ARG A 234 -25.95 -8.63 40.23
N ASP A 235 -26.31 -8.61 41.50
CA ASP A 235 -26.97 -9.74 42.15
C ASP A 235 -28.40 -9.37 42.54
N GLY A 236 -29.33 -9.88 41.74
CA GLY A 236 -30.59 -10.47 42.16
C GLY A 236 -31.47 -9.72 43.17
N LEU A 237 -32.23 -8.73 42.70
CA LEU A 237 -33.53 -8.45 43.30
C LEU A 237 -34.55 -9.47 42.75
N ARG A 238 -34.66 -10.64 43.40
CA ARG A 238 -35.89 -11.45 43.32
C ARG A 238 -36.89 -10.82 44.27
N VAL A 239 -37.93 -10.20 43.72
CA VAL A 239 -39.12 -9.82 44.47
C VAL A 239 -40.08 -10.99 44.36
N ASP A 240 -40.08 -11.87 45.35
CA ASP A 240 -41.20 -12.77 45.59
C ASP A 240 -42.24 -11.96 46.39
N LEU A 241 -43.35 -11.61 45.74
CA LEU A 241 -44.57 -11.15 46.41
C LEU A 241 -45.41 -12.38 46.71
N ALA A 242 -45.66 -12.58 48.01
CA ALA A 242 -46.71 -13.44 48.55
C ALA A 242 -48.09 -12.77 48.41
#